data_AF-A0A960IFT1-F1
#
_entry.id   AF-A0A960IFT1-F1
#
_cell.length_a   1.000
_cell.length_b   1.000
_cell.length_c   1.000
_cell.angle_alpha   90.00
_cell.angle_beta   90.00
_cell.angle_gamma   90.00
#
_symmetry.space_group_name_H-M   'P 1'
#
loop_
_entity.id
_entity.type
_entity.pdbx_description
1 polymer ?
#
loop_
_entity_poly.entity_id
_entity_poly.type
_entity_poly.pdbx_seq_one_letter_code
_entity_poly.pdbx_strand_id
1 'polypeptide(L)'
;MAVTLFTVVGAATLVVPNLGSIASGTESGPTFSSSPDSGLTGTGVEAAGTGCLLPGSTTAGDGVVVDLHTDGGPVVASATIPVRADGQWDGTLVVPAGTTPADYVLAARCIYPGFDETDPVVYAPRVFTVTGEGDGAPAAEAPALVPEAGGIEPLPTYEGQSTCSPTTKAGTAKLRTLVMGALGGADYGIVRACNIGGTSEHKEGRAWDWGMNANSSTDRAKVSRFVNWLLATDGAGNRYAMARRLGVMYIIWNRQMFRMYDTDRGWAPYSGASPHTDHVHFSLTRDGGAGRVSYWSQVYHAPPFRASSRSVQGIDVNDTWDRAAPGDFDGDGRDDLLWYRPGGETDHVWFSAGGGRFADNLRNVGADYRVFTGDFNGDCRDDIFWYGPGSARDSIWLGTPNRAFRHLDVTVRGDYWPIVGDFNGDRSEDILWYRPGAPSDPIWYGTIFGRFVGRTERVNGSYRPFAGDFDGDGRDDIFWYGPGGARDTIWRGTAGNRFVGRAVNSDFDAVAVPGDYNGDQRTDVLWYGRGEGPDAFWLGTADGGFVGSGVNMAGSFLGVTAGDYDGNGRDDLLFHGDPERRDRLWRF
;
A
#
# COMPACT_ATOMS: atom_id res chain seq x y z
N MET A 1 7.23 -37.71 -50.94
CA MET A 1 7.78 -37.17 -49.68
C MET A 1 6.60 -36.76 -48.81
N ALA A 2 6.19 -37.62 -47.90
CA ALA A 2 5.18 -37.32 -46.89
C ALA A 2 5.93 -37.14 -45.57
N VAL A 3 5.81 -35.96 -44.95
CA VAL A 3 6.37 -35.68 -43.63
C VAL A 3 5.26 -35.93 -42.62
N THR A 4 5.44 -36.97 -41.83
CA THR A 4 4.57 -37.37 -40.73
C THR A 4 4.79 -36.43 -39.56
N LEU A 5 3.73 -35.73 -39.12
CA LEU A 5 3.70 -35.00 -37.85
C LEU A 5 3.53 -36.01 -36.71
N PHE A 6 4.50 -36.08 -35.78
CA PHE A 6 4.30 -36.75 -34.50
C PHE A 6 3.63 -35.78 -33.52
N THR A 7 2.37 -36.03 -33.20
CA THR A 7 1.73 -35.52 -31.97
C THR A 7 2.31 -36.25 -30.77
N VAL A 8 3.08 -35.53 -29.93
CA VAL A 8 3.35 -35.96 -28.55
C VAL A 8 2.32 -35.28 -27.67
N VAL A 9 1.34 -36.05 -27.21
CA VAL A 9 0.49 -35.70 -26.07
C VAL A 9 1.35 -35.93 -24.82
N GLY A 10 2.11 -34.91 -24.43
CA GLY A 10 2.75 -34.85 -23.12
C GLY A 10 1.79 -34.17 -22.17
N ALA A 11 1.14 -34.94 -21.30
CA ALA A 11 0.49 -34.37 -20.13
C ALA A 11 1.57 -33.64 -19.32
N ALA A 12 1.57 -32.31 -19.35
CA ALA A 12 2.31 -31.52 -18.39
C ALA A 12 1.63 -31.74 -17.04
N THR A 13 2.14 -32.69 -16.28
CA THR A 13 1.94 -32.72 -14.84
C THR A 13 2.47 -31.37 -14.35
N LEU A 14 1.57 -30.53 -13.84
CA LEU A 14 1.95 -29.36 -13.06
C LEU A 14 2.78 -29.90 -11.89
N VAL A 15 4.10 -29.84 -12.01
CA VAL A 15 5.00 -29.97 -10.87
C VAL A 15 4.82 -28.66 -10.12
N VAL A 16 3.83 -28.63 -9.23
CA VAL A 16 3.85 -27.68 -8.12
C VAL A 16 5.17 -27.99 -7.41
N PRO A 17 6.13 -27.06 -7.34
CA PRO A 17 7.26 -27.25 -6.47
C PRO A 17 6.67 -27.51 -5.09
N ASN A 18 7.02 -28.65 -4.51
CA ASN A 18 6.77 -28.86 -3.10
C ASN A 18 7.43 -27.64 -2.42
N LEU A 19 6.66 -26.84 -1.67
CA LEU A 19 7.21 -25.96 -0.64
C LEU A 19 7.75 -26.89 0.44
N GLY A 20 8.81 -27.61 0.08
CA GLY A 20 9.61 -28.38 1.00
C GLY A 20 10.24 -27.36 1.92
N SER A 21 10.02 -27.59 3.22
CA SER A 21 11.00 -27.39 4.28
C SER A 21 12.25 -26.66 3.82
N ILE A 22 12.53 -25.50 4.43
CA ILE A 22 13.86 -24.89 4.47
C ILE A 22 14.85 -26.04 4.63
N ALA A 23 15.48 -26.42 3.53
CA ALA A 23 16.49 -27.44 3.55
C ALA A 23 17.64 -26.79 4.30
N SER A 24 17.99 -27.39 5.43
CA SER A 24 19.22 -27.17 6.19
C SER A 24 20.37 -26.69 5.28
N GLY A 25 20.52 -25.37 5.18
CA GLY A 25 21.69 -24.74 4.60
C GLY A 25 22.86 -25.09 5.51
N THR A 26 23.96 -25.53 4.92
CA THR A 26 25.19 -25.88 5.62
C THR A 26 25.61 -24.81 6.62
N GLU A 27 25.79 -25.21 7.88
CA GLU A 27 26.32 -24.44 9.01
C GLU A 27 27.68 -23.77 8.67
N SER A 28 27.65 -22.61 8.00
CA SER A 28 28.88 -21.89 7.62
C SER A 28 28.71 -20.37 7.43
N GLY A 29 27.53 -19.81 7.69
CA GLY A 29 27.30 -18.37 7.68
C GLY A 29 27.94 -17.65 8.88
N PRO A 30 28.00 -16.30 8.87
CA PRO A 30 28.46 -15.52 10.02
C PRO A 30 27.60 -15.79 11.26
N THR A 31 28.18 -15.68 12.45
CA THR A 31 27.43 -15.83 13.70
C THR A 31 26.87 -14.49 14.17
N PHE A 32 25.79 -14.54 14.93
CA PHE A 32 25.24 -13.39 15.64
C PHE A 32 25.08 -13.74 17.13
N SER A 33 25.02 -12.74 18.00
CA SER A 33 24.74 -12.91 19.42
C SER A 33 23.27 -12.66 19.72
N SER A 34 22.72 -13.37 20.71
CA SER A 34 21.39 -13.12 21.26
C SER A 34 21.37 -13.29 22.79
N SER A 35 20.54 -12.52 23.49
CA SER A 35 20.35 -12.65 24.94
C SER A 35 18.98 -12.09 25.37
N PRO A 36 18.27 -12.73 26.31
CA PRO A 36 18.55 -14.03 26.92
C PRO A 36 18.28 -15.19 25.96
N ASP A 37 18.79 -16.39 26.27
CA ASP A 37 18.54 -17.63 25.49
C ASP A 37 17.23 -18.35 25.92
N SER A 38 16.50 -17.80 26.90
CA SER A 38 15.18 -18.32 27.32
C SER A 38 14.36 -17.24 28.03
N GLY A 39 13.03 -17.38 28.04
CA GLY A 39 12.14 -16.46 28.75
C GLY A 39 10.65 -16.75 28.55
N LEU A 40 9.81 -15.99 29.25
CA LEU A 40 8.35 -16.02 29.11
C LEU A 40 7.90 -15.28 27.83
N THR A 41 6.64 -15.43 27.41
CA THR A 41 6.05 -14.48 26.46
C THR A 41 6.17 -13.05 26.99
N GLY A 42 6.45 -12.08 26.13
CA GLY A 42 6.83 -10.71 26.51
C GLY A 42 8.33 -10.48 26.70
N THR A 43 9.16 -11.53 26.68
CA THR A 43 10.61 -11.37 26.78
C THR A 43 11.16 -10.69 25.53
N GLY A 44 11.90 -9.59 25.72
CA GLY A 44 12.73 -9.00 24.69
C GLY A 44 14.04 -9.79 24.55
N VAL A 45 14.31 -10.27 23.33
CA VAL A 45 15.54 -10.94 22.94
C VAL A 45 16.39 -9.92 22.19
N GLU A 46 17.43 -9.43 22.83
CA GLU A 46 18.44 -8.59 22.18
C GLU A 46 19.23 -9.47 21.22
N ALA A 47 19.36 -9.03 19.96
CA ALA A 47 20.14 -9.70 18.94
C ALA A 47 21.10 -8.70 18.31
N ALA A 48 22.34 -9.12 18.06
CA ALA A 48 23.37 -8.27 17.48
C ALA A 48 24.32 -9.06 16.59
N GLY A 49 24.79 -8.45 15.51
CA GLY A 49 25.71 -9.08 14.58
C GLY A 49 26.46 -8.08 13.71
N THR A 50 27.30 -8.60 12.82
CA THR A 50 28.10 -7.83 11.88
C THR A 50 28.10 -8.48 10.51
N GLY A 51 28.62 -7.78 9.49
CA GLY A 51 28.82 -8.35 8.17
C GLY A 51 27.56 -8.35 7.29
N CYS A 52 26.57 -7.55 7.67
CA CYS A 52 25.43 -7.28 6.81
C CYS A 52 25.80 -6.19 5.81
N LEU A 53 26.51 -6.59 4.75
CA LEU A 53 26.96 -5.74 3.66
C LEU A 53 26.41 -6.29 2.35
N LEU A 54 26.18 -5.43 1.35
CA LEU A 54 25.81 -5.87 0.01
C LEU A 54 26.88 -6.85 -0.53
N PRO A 55 26.50 -7.95 -1.22
CA PRO A 55 27.44 -8.93 -1.73
C PRO A 55 28.56 -8.30 -2.58
N GLY A 56 29.81 -8.50 -2.18
CA GLY A 56 30.98 -7.95 -2.88
C GLY A 56 31.20 -6.44 -2.71
N SER A 57 30.53 -5.80 -1.76
CA SER A 57 30.62 -4.36 -1.50
C SER A 57 31.03 -4.05 -0.05
N THR A 58 31.41 -2.79 0.20
CA THR A 58 31.57 -2.22 1.56
C THR A 58 30.33 -1.46 2.03
N THR A 59 29.29 -1.38 1.19
CA THR A 59 28.03 -0.74 1.53
C THR A 59 27.24 -1.65 2.47
N ALA A 60 26.78 -1.09 3.59
CA ALA A 60 25.86 -1.76 4.50
C ALA A 60 24.60 -2.26 3.78
N GLY A 61 24.12 -3.44 4.17
CA GLY A 61 22.75 -3.86 3.88
C GLY A 61 21.77 -2.98 4.64
N ASP A 62 20.48 -3.10 4.33
CA ASP A 62 19.49 -2.18 4.89
C ASP A 62 19.09 -2.59 6.30
N GLY A 63 18.84 -3.88 6.49
CA GLY A 63 18.38 -4.41 7.76
C GLY A 63 18.70 -5.89 7.94
N VAL A 64 18.44 -6.39 9.13
CA VAL A 64 18.42 -7.82 9.43
C VAL A 64 17.04 -8.18 9.93
N VAL A 65 16.38 -9.13 9.27
CA VAL A 65 15.19 -9.78 9.85
C VAL A 65 15.65 -10.81 10.84
N VAL A 66 15.15 -10.71 12.07
CA VAL A 66 15.30 -11.71 13.12
C VAL A 66 13.94 -12.36 13.34
N ASP A 67 13.85 -13.65 13.02
CA ASP A 67 12.63 -14.45 13.14
C ASP A 67 12.73 -15.44 14.29
N LEU A 68 11.61 -15.65 14.97
CA LEU A 68 11.39 -16.74 15.91
C LEU A 68 10.40 -17.73 15.32
N HIS A 69 10.79 -18.98 15.18
CA HIS A 69 9.93 -20.04 14.66
C HIS A 69 10.26 -21.38 15.30
N THR A 70 9.34 -22.34 15.27
CA THR A 70 9.71 -23.72 15.60
C THR A 70 10.50 -24.33 14.45
N ASP A 71 11.29 -25.37 14.70
CA ASP A 71 12.05 -26.03 13.63
C ASP A 71 11.11 -26.49 12.49
N GLY A 72 11.34 -25.96 11.28
CA GLY A 72 10.49 -26.16 10.10
C GLY A 72 9.04 -25.64 10.20
N GLY A 73 8.68 -24.88 11.22
CA GLY A 73 7.33 -24.33 11.44
C GLY A 73 7.20 -22.84 11.07
N PRO A 74 5.99 -22.27 11.21
CA PRO A 74 5.74 -20.87 10.87
C PRO A 74 6.48 -19.91 11.82
N VAL A 75 6.81 -18.73 11.30
CA VAL A 75 7.31 -17.60 12.09
C VAL A 75 6.22 -17.17 13.07
N VAL A 76 6.56 -17.18 14.36
CA VAL A 76 5.67 -16.73 15.44
C VAL A 76 5.96 -15.30 15.86
N ALA A 77 7.14 -14.77 15.55
CA ALA A 77 7.55 -13.39 15.82
C ALA A 77 8.65 -12.97 14.83
N SER A 78 8.64 -11.71 14.41
CA SER A 78 9.66 -11.14 13.54
C SER A 78 10.02 -9.72 13.99
N ALA A 79 11.28 -9.34 13.84
CA ALA A 79 11.77 -7.98 14.05
C ALA A 79 12.75 -7.61 12.95
N THR A 80 12.58 -6.42 12.37
CA THR A 80 13.50 -5.85 11.41
C THR A 80 14.44 -4.88 12.12
N ILE A 81 15.73 -5.19 12.11
CA ILE A 81 16.77 -4.43 12.82
C ILE A 81 17.56 -3.59 11.81
N PRO A 82 17.65 -2.25 11.97
CA PRO A 82 18.45 -1.40 11.09
C PRO A 82 19.93 -1.76 11.15
N VAL A 83 20.59 -1.76 9.99
CA VAL A 83 22.04 -1.95 9.89
C VAL A 83 22.74 -0.58 9.81
N ARG A 84 23.79 -0.42 10.61
CA ARG A 84 24.65 0.76 10.62
C ARG A 84 25.53 0.80 9.38
N ALA A 85 26.07 1.98 9.07
CA ALA A 85 26.88 2.19 7.87
C ALA A 85 28.13 1.29 7.75
N ASP A 86 28.60 0.72 8.87
CA ASP A 86 29.73 -0.21 8.95
C ASP A 86 29.30 -1.70 8.89
N GLY A 87 28.03 -1.99 8.64
CA GLY A 87 27.48 -3.35 8.55
C GLY A 87 27.20 -4.00 9.91
N GLN A 88 27.28 -3.25 11.02
CA GLN A 88 26.87 -3.70 12.35
C GLN A 88 25.39 -3.49 12.59
N TRP A 89 24.76 -4.36 13.37
CA TRP A 89 23.36 -4.25 13.75
C TRP A 89 23.14 -4.75 15.17
N ASP A 90 22.20 -4.11 15.88
CA ASP A 90 21.62 -4.61 17.12
C ASP A 90 20.20 -4.09 17.30
N GLY A 91 19.36 -4.92 17.91
CA GLY A 91 17.95 -4.63 18.12
C GLY A 91 17.28 -5.70 18.98
N THR A 92 15.97 -5.56 19.16
CA THR A 92 15.21 -6.42 20.08
C THR A 92 14.02 -7.04 19.35
N LEU A 93 13.91 -8.37 19.44
CA LEU A 93 12.72 -9.13 19.09
C LEU A 93 11.91 -9.39 20.37
N VAL A 94 10.59 -9.19 20.38
CA VAL A 94 9.75 -9.50 21.54
C VAL A 94 8.99 -10.80 21.31
N VAL A 95 9.07 -11.75 22.25
CA VAL A 95 8.29 -13.01 22.21
C VAL A 95 6.80 -12.69 22.36
N PRO A 96 5.92 -13.02 21.39
CA PRO A 96 4.52 -12.62 21.44
C PRO A 96 3.71 -13.35 22.52
N ALA A 97 2.58 -12.75 22.90
CA ALA A 97 1.65 -13.39 23.82
C ALA A 97 0.95 -14.58 23.15
N GLY A 98 0.78 -15.67 23.89
CA GLY A 98 0.17 -16.91 23.40
C GLY A 98 1.12 -17.87 22.69
N THR A 99 2.41 -17.53 22.56
CA THR A 99 3.44 -18.46 22.08
C THR A 99 3.57 -19.64 23.04
N THR A 100 3.43 -20.86 22.51
CA THR A 100 3.44 -22.08 23.32
C THR A 100 4.83 -22.35 23.91
N PRO A 101 4.93 -22.88 25.14
CA PRO A 101 6.23 -23.25 25.72
C PRO A 101 6.90 -24.37 24.92
N ALA A 102 8.07 -24.07 24.33
CA ALA A 102 8.88 -24.98 23.53
C ALA A 102 10.27 -24.37 23.25
N ASP A 103 11.16 -25.14 22.63
CA ASP A 103 12.36 -24.61 21.99
C ASP A 103 12.02 -24.04 20.61
N TYR A 104 12.54 -22.85 20.35
CA TYR A 104 12.39 -22.12 19.10
C TYR A 104 13.75 -21.86 18.48
N VAL A 105 13.74 -21.74 17.16
CA VAL A 105 14.86 -21.29 16.34
C VAL A 105 14.76 -19.77 16.21
N LEU A 106 15.86 -19.10 16.56
CA LEU A 106 16.11 -17.70 16.28
C LEU A 106 16.99 -17.61 15.04
N ALA A 107 16.40 -17.23 13.91
CA ALA A 107 17.08 -17.11 12.63
C ALA A 107 17.27 -15.64 12.28
N ALA A 108 18.44 -15.29 11.75
CA ALA A 108 18.72 -13.94 11.28
C ALA A 108 19.19 -13.97 9.82
N ARG A 109 18.67 -13.04 9.01
CA ARG A 109 19.10 -12.87 7.61
C ARG A 109 19.20 -11.40 7.25
N CYS A 110 20.20 -11.05 6.45
CA CYS A 110 20.30 -9.73 5.85
C CYS A 110 19.21 -9.50 4.80
N ILE A 111 18.71 -8.26 4.77
CA ILE A 111 17.83 -7.75 3.72
C ILE A 111 18.67 -6.84 2.82
N TYR A 112 18.54 -7.06 1.51
CA TYR A 112 19.15 -6.25 0.47
C TYR A 112 18.05 -5.67 -0.43
N PRO A 113 18.18 -4.42 -0.90
CA PRO A 113 17.19 -3.83 -1.80
C PRO A 113 17.36 -4.41 -3.21
N GLY A 114 16.25 -4.83 -3.83
CA GLY A 114 16.18 -5.22 -5.25
C GLY A 114 17.20 -6.29 -5.71
N PHE A 115 17.51 -7.26 -4.86
CA PHE A 115 18.14 -8.51 -5.28
C PHE A 115 17.13 -9.64 -5.12
N ASP A 116 16.99 -10.48 -6.15
CA ASP A 116 16.42 -11.82 -6.02
C ASP A 116 17.02 -12.50 -4.78
N GLU A 117 16.18 -13.07 -3.91
CA GLU A 117 16.50 -13.68 -2.61
C GLU A 117 17.44 -14.90 -2.68
N THR A 118 18.21 -15.05 -3.76
CA THR A 118 18.95 -16.27 -4.06
C THR A 118 20.23 -16.49 -3.25
N ASP A 119 20.63 -15.56 -2.36
CA ASP A 119 21.55 -15.84 -1.24
C ASP A 119 21.67 -14.63 -0.29
N PRO A 120 20.68 -14.33 0.57
CA PRO A 120 20.89 -13.39 1.68
C PRO A 120 22.07 -13.88 2.54
N VAL A 121 22.80 -12.96 3.20
CA VAL A 121 23.69 -13.42 4.28
C VAL A 121 22.80 -14.00 5.38
N VAL A 122 22.81 -15.33 5.47
CA VAL A 122 22.11 -16.09 6.49
C VAL A 122 23.06 -16.32 7.65
N TYR A 123 22.67 -15.85 8.83
CA TYR A 123 23.45 -16.08 10.03
C TYR A 123 23.21 -17.48 10.57
N ALA A 124 24.22 -18.04 11.24
CA ALA A 124 24.05 -19.31 11.95
C ALA A 124 22.92 -19.20 13.00
N PRO A 125 21.88 -20.06 12.95
CA PRO A 125 20.72 -19.94 13.82
C PRO A 125 21.08 -20.19 15.29
N ARG A 126 20.29 -19.61 16.20
CA ARG A 126 20.40 -19.84 17.64
C ARG A 126 19.12 -20.45 18.19
N VAL A 127 19.19 -21.03 19.39
CA VAL A 127 18.02 -21.58 20.08
C VAL A 127 17.55 -20.58 21.14
N PHE A 128 16.23 -20.39 21.22
CA PHE A 128 15.57 -19.66 22.29
C PHE A 128 14.47 -20.53 22.91
N THR A 129 14.48 -20.72 24.22
CA THR A 129 13.44 -21.51 24.91
C THR A 129 12.34 -20.61 25.48
N VAL A 130 11.11 -20.77 24.98
CA VAL A 130 9.93 -20.15 25.59
C VAL A 130 9.50 -20.97 26.79
N THR A 131 9.55 -20.40 27.99
CA THR A 131 9.35 -21.12 29.25
C THR A 131 7.91 -21.05 29.79
N GLY A 132 7.05 -20.18 29.25
CA GLY A 132 5.70 -19.94 29.78
C GLY A 132 5.07 -18.62 29.32
N GLU A 133 3.84 -18.35 29.79
CA GLU A 133 3.15 -17.07 29.59
C GLU A 133 3.70 -15.98 30.54
N GLY A 134 3.76 -14.73 30.07
CA GLY A 134 4.26 -13.55 30.79
C GLY A 134 3.48 -12.26 30.46
N ASP A 135 3.71 -11.21 31.25
CA ASP A 135 2.75 -10.10 31.47
C ASP A 135 2.68 -8.99 30.39
N GLY A 136 3.31 -9.11 29.22
CA GLY A 136 3.33 -7.96 28.29
C GLY A 136 3.84 -8.15 26.87
N ALA A 137 3.10 -8.85 26.02
CA ALA A 137 3.30 -8.76 24.56
C ALA A 137 1.98 -8.59 23.79
N PRO A 138 1.98 -7.93 22.62
CA PRO A 138 0.90 -8.03 21.65
C PRO A 138 0.73 -9.49 21.18
N ALA A 139 -0.52 -9.84 20.83
CA ALA A 139 -0.91 -11.21 20.49
C ALA A 139 -0.20 -11.74 19.23
N ALA A 140 0.19 -13.02 19.24
CA ALA A 140 0.76 -13.71 18.09
C ALA A 140 -0.21 -13.75 16.90
N GLU A 141 0.33 -13.49 15.70
CA GLU A 141 -0.34 -13.56 14.41
C GLU A 141 -0.62 -15.03 14.02
N ALA A 142 -1.78 -15.30 13.40
CA ALA A 142 -2.20 -16.66 13.01
C ALA A 142 -1.92 -16.93 11.52
N PRO A 143 -1.55 -18.16 11.12
CA PRO A 143 -1.22 -18.50 9.73
C PRO A 143 -2.42 -18.46 8.76
N ALA A 144 -2.07 -18.26 7.49
CA ALA A 144 -2.86 -17.66 6.42
C ALA A 144 -4.11 -18.42 5.92
N LEU A 145 -5.12 -17.64 5.55
CA LEU A 145 -6.10 -17.95 4.51
C LEU A 145 -5.78 -17.03 3.31
N VAL A 146 -5.03 -17.50 2.31
CA VAL A 146 -4.67 -16.75 1.07
C VAL A 146 -5.70 -17.04 -0.04
N PRO A 147 -5.82 -16.24 -1.13
CA PRO A 147 -4.84 -15.32 -1.76
C PRO A 147 -5.04 -13.83 -1.46
N GLU A 148 -3.93 -13.11 -1.34
CA GLU A 148 -3.83 -11.66 -1.46
C GLU A 148 -3.18 -11.32 -2.80
N ALA A 149 -4.00 -10.91 -3.75
CA ALA A 149 -3.54 -10.17 -4.92
C ALA A 149 -4.73 -9.32 -5.39
N GLY A 150 -4.55 -8.00 -5.47
CA GLY A 150 -5.54 -7.02 -5.89
C GLY A 150 -5.98 -6.05 -4.80
N GLY A 151 -6.48 -4.88 -5.22
CA GLY A 151 -6.99 -3.82 -4.35
C GLY A 151 -8.06 -4.28 -3.36
N ILE A 152 -8.12 -3.61 -2.20
CA ILE A 152 -9.01 -3.91 -1.08
C ILE A 152 -10.01 -2.77 -0.86
N GLU A 153 -11.25 -3.07 -0.46
CA GLU A 153 -12.27 -2.08 -0.09
C GLU A 153 -11.72 -1.09 0.92
N PRO A 154 -11.95 0.23 0.85
CA PRO A 154 -11.60 1.16 1.92
C PRO A 154 -12.32 0.81 3.23
N LEU A 155 -11.94 1.45 4.33
CA LEU A 155 -12.76 1.41 5.54
C LEU A 155 -14.17 1.94 5.25
N PRO A 156 -15.23 1.23 5.65
CA PRO A 156 -16.59 1.60 5.29
C PRO A 156 -17.04 2.85 6.05
N THR A 157 -18.04 3.56 5.52
CA THR A 157 -18.81 4.54 6.28
C THR A 157 -19.99 3.87 6.99
N TYR A 158 -20.62 4.55 7.95
CA TYR A 158 -21.82 4.02 8.59
C TYR A 158 -23.02 4.01 7.64
N GLU A 159 -23.50 2.82 7.30
CA GLU A 159 -24.65 2.56 6.45
C GLU A 159 -25.86 2.04 7.26
N GLY A 160 -26.45 2.94 8.05
CA GLY A 160 -27.67 2.64 8.79
C GLY A 160 -28.81 2.17 7.90
N GLN A 161 -29.75 1.42 8.48
CA GLN A 161 -30.99 1.03 7.82
C GLN A 161 -31.71 2.26 7.23
N SER A 162 -31.93 2.26 5.92
CA SER A 162 -32.66 3.28 5.16
C SER A 162 -33.97 2.76 4.57
N THR A 163 -34.08 1.45 4.39
CA THR A 163 -35.19 0.77 3.72
C THR A 163 -35.64 -0.42 4.58
N CYS A 164 -36.89 -0.85 4.48
CA CYS A 164 -37.26 -2.19 4.96
C CYS A 164 -37.39 -3.16 3.77
N SER A 165 -36.46 -4.10 3.68
CA SER A 165 -36.41 -5.16 2.66
C SER A 165 -35.86 -6.43 3.34
N PRO A 166 -36.68 -7.14 4.12
CA PRO A 166 -36.24 -8.26 4.96
C PRO A 166 -36.07 -9.54 4.13
N THR A 167 -35.35 -9.42 3.02
CA THR A 167 -34.89 -10.51 2.16
C THR A 167 -33.41 -10.72 2.40
N THR A 168 -33.01 -11.96 2.65
CA THR A 168 -31.60 -12.32 2.83
C THR A 168 -30.77 -11.83 1.65
N LYS A 169 -29.69 -11.09 1.93
CA LYS A 169 -28.77 -10.62 0.91
C LYS A 169 -27.65 -11.65 0.68
N ALA A 170 -27.17 -11.71 -0.57
CA ALA A 170 -26.34 -12.81 -1.05
C ALA A 170 -25.01 -12.94 -0.30
N GLY A 171 -24.30 -11.83 -0.07
CA GLY A 171 -23.05 -11.81 0.69
C GLY A 171 -23.25 -12.15 2.16
N THR A 172 -24.37 -11.74 2.77
CA THR A 172 -24.72 -12.16 4.14
C THR A 172 -24.96 -13.66 4.24
N ALA A 173 -25.62 -14.26 3.25
CA ALA A 173 -25.77 -15.71 3.16
C ALA A 173 -24.43 -16.42 2.96
N LYS A 174 -23.54 -15.88 2.11
CA LYS A 174 -22.19 -16.40 1.88
C LYS A 174 -21.34 -16.36 3.16
N LEU A 175 -21.36 -15.24 3.90
CA LEU A 175 -20.66 -15.10 5.19
C LEU A 175 -21.13 -16.15 6.20
N ARG A 176 -22.46 -16.29 6.38
CA ARG A 176 -23.02 -17.33 7.26
C ARG A 176 -22.50 -18.72 6.87
N THR A 177 -22.56 -19.07 5.58
CA THR A 177 -22.12 -20.38 5.09
C THR A 177 -20.63 -20.61 5.35
N LEU A 178 -19.78 -19.60 5.10
CA LEU A 178 -18.35 -19.64 5.37
C LEU A 178 -18.08 -19.93 6.86
N VAL A 179 -18.67 -19.13 7.76
CA VAL A 179 -18.43 -19.24 9.21
C VAL A 179 -18.96 -20.55 9.76
N MET A 180 -20.20 -20.91 9.42
CA MET A 180 -20.82 -22.15 9.90
C MET A 180 -20.09 -23.39 9.39
N GLY A 181 -19.57 -23.36 8.15
CA GLY A 181 -18.76 -24.44 7.59
C GLY A 181 -17.41 -24.60 8.27
N ALA A 182 -16.76 -23.49 8.63
CA ALA A 182 -15.42 -23.51 9.24
C ALA A 182 -15.43 -23.75 10.76
N LEU A 183 -16.43 -23.22 11.48
CA LEU A 183 -16.40 -23.12 12.95
C LEU A 183 -17.64 -23.71 13.65
N GLY A 184 -18.71 -24.01 12.90
CA GLY A 184 -19.98 -24.48 13.44
C GLY A 184 -20.71 -23.40 14.27
N GLY A 185 -21.51 -23.83 15.25
CA GLY A 185 -22.35 -22.94 16.07
C GLY A 185 -23.83 -23.04 15.70
N ALA A 186 -24.65 -22.11 16.20
CA ALA A 186 -26.07 -22.01 15.84
C ALA A 186 -26.32 -20.83 14.88
N ASP A 187 -27.29 -20.98 13.97
CA ASP A 187 -27.76 -19.88 13.11
C ASP A 187 -28.98 -19.22 13.77
N TYR A 188 -28.84 -18.00 14.30
CA TYR A 188 -29.95 -17.23 14.89
C TYR A 188 -30.66 -16.35 13.85
N GLY A 189 -30.20 -16.38 12.59
CA GLY A 189 -30.92 -15.84 11.44
C GLY A 189 -30.40 -14.49 10.93
N ILE A 190 -30.82 -14.16 9.70
CA ILE A 190 -30.39 -12.98 8.93
C ILE A 190 -31.46 -11.88 8.92
N VAL A 191 -32.74 -12.26 8.78
CA VAL A 191 -33.82 -11.31 8.54
C VAL A 191 -34.70 -11.12 9.76
N ARG A 192 -35.23 -9.90 9.93
CA ARG A 192 -36.24 -9.58 10.95
C ARG A 192 -37.40 -8.82 10.31
N ALA A 193 -38.62 -9.08 10.76
CA ALA A 193 -39.81 -8.39 10.26
C ALA A 193 -39.76 -6.88 10.53
N CYS A 194 -40.27 -6.08 9.59
CA CYS A 194 -40.20 -4.62 9.63
C CYS A 194 -40.82 -4.01 10.89
N ASN A 195 -41.88 -4.64 11.41
CA ASN A 195 -42.67 -4.18 12.56
C ASN A 195 -42.11 -4.63 13.92
N ILE A 196 -40.94 -5.27 13.96
CA ILE A 196 -40.32 -5.76 15.20
C ILE A 196 -39.09 -4.91 15.54
N GLY A 197 -39.04 -4.35 16.75
CA GLY A 197 -37.91 -3.59 17.27
C GLY A 197 -37.61 -2.28 16.53
N GLY A 198 -36.48 -1.65 16.88
CA GLY A 198 -36.01 -0.38 16.29
C GLY A 198 -35.29 -0.54 14.94
N THR A 199 -34.48 0.45 14.60
CA THR A 199 -33.61 0.45 13.40
C THR A 199 -32.64 -0.74 13.47
N SER A 200 -32.55 -1.52 12.38
CA SER A 200 -31.68 -2.69 12.31
C SER A 200 -31.45 -3.16 10.88
N GLU A 201 -30.22 -3.55 10.59
CA GLU A 201 -29.76 -4.07 9.30
C GLU A 201 -30.30 -5.48 9.01
N HIS A 202 -30.84 -6.18 10.02
CA HIS A 202 -31.67 -7.38 9.80
C HIS A 202 -32.92 -7.08 8.98
N LYS A 203 -33.45 -5.84 9.03
CA LYS A 203 -34.60 -5.41 8.22
C LYS A 203 -34.24 -5.17 6.76
N GLU A 204 -32.96 -5.16 6.43
CA GLU A 204 -32.45 -5.13 5.05
C GLU A 204 -31.82 -6.48 4.64
N GLY A 205 -31.84 -7.47 5.54
CA GLY A 205 -31.26 -8.80 5.34
C GLY A 205 -29.75 -8.81 5.17
N ARG A 206 -29.07 -7.80 5.73
CA ARG A 206 -27.61 -7.63 5.68
C ARG A 206 -26.93 -7.61 7.05
N ALA A 207 -27.62 -8.14 8.05
CA ALA A 207 -27.04 -8.53 9.33
C ALA A 207 -27.26 -10.03 9.59
N TRP A 208 -26.45 -10.62 10.45
CA TRP A 208 -26.53 -12.03 10.81
C TRP A 208 -26.15 -12.24 12.28
N ASP A 209 -26.97 -13.03 12.99
CA ASP A 209 -26.70 -13.43 14.37
C ASP A 209 -26.15 -14.88 14.39
N TRP A 210 -24.90 -15.03 14.82
CA TRP A 210 -24.20 -16.30 14.97
C TRP A 210 -24.23 -16.74 16.43
N GLY A 211 -25.03 -17.77 16.73
CA GLY A 211 -25.26 -18.26 18.08
C GLY A 211 -24.00 -18.89 18.70
N MET A 212 -23.49 -18.22 19.74
CA MET A 212 -22.26 -18.54 20.47
C MET A 212 -22.43 -18.06 21.92
N ASN A 213 -22.10 -18.90 22.90
CA ASN A 213 -22.25 -18.53 24.31
C ASN A 213 -20.97 -17.89 24.85
N ALA A 214 -21.02 -16.61 25.21
CA ALA A 214 -19.87 -15.87 25.73
C ALA A 214 -19.34 -16.46 27.06
N ASN A 215 -20.14 -17.23 27.79
CA ASN A 215 -19.69 -17.93 29.00
C ASN A 215 -18.96 -19.26 28.69
N SER A 216 -19.12 -19.82 27.48
CA SER A 216 -18.42 -21.02 27.03
C SER A 216 -17.01 -20.69 26.54
N SER A 217 -15.99 -21.31 27.14
CA SER A 217 -14.60 -21.14 26.69
C SER A 217 -14.38 -21.63 25.27
N THR A 218 -15.05 -22.71 24.87
CA THR A 218 -14.99 -23.26 23.51
C THR A 218 -15.58 -22.29 22.49
N ASP A 219 -16.72 -21.68 22.79
CA ASP A 219 -17.36 -20.73 21.87
C ASP A 219 -16.54 -19.43 21.78
N ARG A 220 -16.03 -18.93 22.92
CA ARG A 220 -15.10 -17.79 22.92
C ARG A 220 -13.89 -18.04 22.03
N ALA A 221 -13.27 -19.23 22.11
CA ALA A 221 -12.12 -19.55 21.26
C ALA A 221 -12.46 -19.52 19.76
N LYS A 222 -13.64 -20.01 19.38
CA LYS A 222 -14.12 -19.93 17.98
C LYS A 222 -14.38 -18.50 17.53
N VAL A 223 -15.04 -17.70 18.37
CA VAL A 223 -15.32 -16.29 18.06
C VAL A 223 -14.01 -15.51 17.95
N SER A 224 -13.10 -15.65 18.91
CA SER A 224 -11.78 -15.00 18.87
C SER A 224 -10.99 -15.41 17.63
N ARG A 225 -10.98 -16.70 17.26
CA ARG A 225 -10.30 -17.15 16.03
C ARG A 225 -10.83 -16.44 14.79
N PHE A 226 -12.16 -16.35 14.64
CA PHE A 226 -12.76 -15.71 13.48
C PHE A 226 -12.57 -14.19 13.46
N VAL A 227 -12.81 -13.54 14.59
CA VAL A 227 -12.69 -12.09 14.73
C VAL A 227 -11.25 -11.64 14.56
N ASN A 228 -10.28 -12.37 15.10
CA ASN A 228 -8.86 -12.04 14.91
C ASN A 228 -8.47 -12.16 13.44
N TRP A 229 -8.94 -13.19 12.74
CA TRP A 229 -8.73 -13.32 11.29
C TRP A 229 -9.38 -12.18 10.50
N LEU A 230 -10.61 -11.79 10.85
CA LEU A 230 -11.30 -10.66 10.22
C LEU A 230 -10.54 -9.34 10.39
N LEU A 231 -10.03 -9.11 11.60
CA LEU A 231 -9.45 -7.83 12.02
C LEU A 231 -7.92 -7.79 11.86
N ALA A 232 -7.30 -8.86 11.38
CA ALA A 232 -5.87 -8.91 11.12
C ALA A 232 -5.46 -7.89 10.07
N THR A 233 -4.22 -7.41 10.21
CA THR A 233 -3.50 -6.77 9.13
C THR A 233 -3.06 -7.85 8.16
N ASP A 234 -3.10 -7.56 6.87
CA ASP A 234 -2.67 -8.53 5.87
C ASP A 234 -1.20 -8.38 5.46
N GLY A 235 -0.73 -9.24 4.56
CA GLY A 235 0.68 -9.26 4.13
C GLY A 235 1.07 -8.01 3.33
N ALA A 236 0.07 -7.25 2.85
CA ALA A 236 0.25 -5.97 2.21
C ALA A 236 0.11 -4.77 3.17
N GLY A 237 -0.05 -5.00 4.48
CA GLY A 237 -0.16 -3.93 5.49
C GLY A 237 -1.58 -3.37 5.66
N ASN A 238 -2.59 -3.91 4.97
CA ASN A 238 -3.96 -3.42 5.10
C ASN A 238 -4.55 -3.85 6.44
N ARG A 239 -4.83 -2.90 7.32
CA ARG A 239 -5.53 -3.17 8.57
C ARG A 239 -6.95 -3.68 8.31
N TYR A 240 -7.38 -4.65 9.11
CA TYR A 240 -8.74 -5.22 9.08
C TYR A 240 -9.12 -5.84 7.74
N ALA A 241 -8.15 -6.45 7.08
CA ALA A 241 -8.23 -6.70 5.66
C ALA A 241 -9.42 -7.60 5.30
N MET A 242 -9.58 -8.71 6.03
CA MET A 242 -10.68 -9.64 5.76
C MET A 242 -12.04 -9.06 6.12
N ALA A 243 -12.13 -8.19 7.14
CA ALA A 243 -13.35 -7.45 7.42
C ALA A 243 -13.73 -6.49 6.28
N ARG A 244 -12.76 -5.82 5.66
CA ARG A 244 -12.94 -4.96 4.47
C ARG A 244 -13.39 -5.79 3.27
N ARG A 245 -12.66 -6.87 2.94
CA ARG A 245 -12.96 -7.78 1.81
C ARG A 245 -14.29 -8.51 1.91
N LEU A 246 -14.79 -8.73 3.13
CA LEU A 246 -16.11 -9.33 3.38
C LEU A 246 -17.24 -8.30 3.54
N GLY A 247 -16.91 -7.01 3.53
CA GLY A 247 -17.85 -5.90 3.67
C GLY A 247 -18.49 -5.81 5.05
N VAL A 248 -17.73 -6.11 6.11
CA VAL A 248 -18.17 -5.96 7.50
C VAL A 248 -18.22 -4.47 7.85
N MET A 249 -19.35 -4.02 8.39
CA MET A 249 -19.53 -2.64 8.86
C MET A 249 -19.32 -2.52 10.36
N TYR A 250 -19.84 -3.48 11.14
CA TYR A 250 -19.56 -3.59 12.57
C TYR A 250 -19.85 -4.99 13.10
N ILE A 251 -19.29 -5.28 14.28
CA ILE A 251 -19.44 -6.53 15.02
C ILE A 251 -19.87 -6.19 16.45
N ILE A 252 -20.84 -6.92 17.01
CA ILE A 252 -21.20 -6.83 18.43
C ILE A 252 -21.05 -8.22 19.06
N TRP A 253 -20.29 -8.29 20.14
CA TRP A 253 -20.05 -9.53 20.88
C TRP A 253 -19.79 -9.22 22.35
N ASN A 254 -20.41 -10.00 23.25
CA ASN A 254 -20.17 -9.95 24.68
C ASN A 254 -20.16 -8.53 25.27
N ARG A 255 -21.23 -7.77 25.02
CA ARG A 255 -21.40 -6.37 25.49
C ARG A 255 -20.35 -5.40 24.96
N GLN A 256 -19.66 -5.74 23.89
CA GLN A 256 -18.71 -4.87 23.20
C GLN A 256 -19.06 -4.76 21.72
N MET A 257 -18.62 -3.68 21.08
CA MET A 257 -18.83 -3.43 19.67
C MET A 257 -17.56 -2.90 19.02
N PHE A 258 -17.21 -3.51 17.88
CA PHE A 258 -16.16 -3.07 16.98
C PHE A 258 -16.78 -2.45 15.74
N ARG A 259 -16.28 -1.28 15.31
CA ARG A 259 -16.85 -0.50 14.20
C ARG A 259 -15.79 -0.34 13.13
N MET A 260 -16.07 -0.82 11.93
CA MET A 260 -15.16 -0.65 10.80
C MET A 260 -15.15 0.79 10.28
N TYR A 261 -16.18 1.58 10.61
CA TYR A 261 -16.30 3.01 10.29
C TYR A 261 -15.74 3.95 11.37
N ASP A 262 -15.20 3.41 12.47
CA ASP A 262 -14.67 4.15 13.63
C ASP A 262 -13.65 3.25 14.35
N THR A 263 -12.59 2.90 13.62
CA THR A 263 -11.62 1.87 14.05
C THR A 263 -10.72 2.32 15.19
N ASP A 264 -10.51 3.63 15.35
CA ASP A 264 -9.68 4.21 16.42
C ASP A 264 -10.26 3.91 17.81
N ARG A 265 -11.58 3.73 17.88
CA ARG A 265 -12.26 3.37 19.11
C ARG A 265 -12.03 1.93 19.55
N GLY A 266 -11.58 1.07 18.63
CA GLY A 266 -11.41 -0.36 18.86
C GLY A 266 -12.67 -1.05 19.38
N TRP A 267 -12.49 -2.08 20.21
CA TRP A 267 -13.57 -2.72 20.94
C TRP A 267 -14.05 -1.82 22.07
N ALA A 268 -15.23 -1.23 21.90
CA ALA A 268 -15.83 -0.33 22.89
C ALA A 268 -17.03 -0.98 23.59
N PRO A 269 -17.34 -0.60 24.85
CA PRO A 269 -18.56 -1.03 25.52
C PRO A 269 -19.83 -0.78 24.69
N TYR A 270 -20.75 -1.74 24.73
CA TYR A 270 -22.04 -1.69 24.05
C TYR A 270 -23.18 -1.85 25.08
N SER A 271 -24.17 -0.96 25.01
CA SER A 271 -25.28 -0.86 25.96
C SER A 271 -26.67 -0.99 25.33
N GLY A 272 -26.76 -1.61 24.15
CA GLY A 272 -28.06 -1.85 23.50
C GLY A 272 -28.91 -2.92 24.19
N ALA A 273 -30.16 -3.07 23.71
CA ALA A 273 -31.17 -3.93 24.33
C ALA A 273 -30.78 -5.42 24.43
N SER A 274 -30.02 -5.93 23.46
CA SER A 274 -29.41 -7.25 23.52
C SER A 274 -27.96 -7.11 24.01
N PRO A 275 -27.53 -7.80 25.06
CA PRO A 275 -26.14 -7.75 25.50
C PRO A 275 -25.19 -8.58 24.62
N HIS A 276 -25.71 -9.33 23.63
CA HIS A 276 -24.93 -10.18 22.72
C HIS A 276 -24.00 -11.17 23.44
N THR A 277 -24.47 -11.74 24.56
CA THR A 277 -23.74 -12.75 25.33
C THR A 277 -24.04 -14.18 24.88
N ASP A 278 -25.01 -14.35 24.01
CA ASP A 278 -25.49 -15.62 23.46
C ASP A 278 -25.38 -15.70 21.93
N HIS A 279 -24.91 -14.63 21.27
CA HIS A 279 -24.59 -14.60 19.85
C HIS A 279 -23.62 -13.47 19.49
N VAL A 280 -22.87 -13.66 18.41
CA VAL A 280 -22.13 -12.60 17.72
C VAL A 280 -23.05 -11.99 16.67
N HIS A 281 -23.19 -10.68 16.66
CA HIS A 281 -23.92 -9.97 15.62
C HIS A 281 -22.96 -9.36 14.62
N PHE A 282 -23.13 -9.72 13.35
CA PHE A 282 -22.44 -9.09 12.22
C PHE A 282 -23.40 -8.19 11.46
N SER A 283 -22.96 -6.99 11.14
CA SER A 283 -23.66 -6.09 10.23
C SER A 283 -22.75 -5.76 9.06
N LEU A 284 -23.28 -5.87 7.84
CA LEU A 284 -22.53 -5.66 6.60
C LEU A 284 -22.93 -4.35 5.93
N THR A 285 -22.00 -3.76 5.17
CA THR A 285 -22.29 -2.70 4.20
C THR A 285 -23.32 -3.17 3.17
N ARG A 286 -23.91 -2.28 2.37
CA ARG A 286 -24.83 -2.73 1.30
C ARG A 286 -24.13 -3.61 0.28
N ASP A 287 -22.87 -3.31 -0.07
CA ASP A 287 -22.09 -4.12 -1.00
C ASP A 287 -21.60 -5.44 -0.37
N GLY A 288 -21.22 -5.42 0.91
CA GLY A 288 -20.95 -6.63 1.69
C GLY A 288 -22.18 -7.54 1.77
N GLY A 289 -23.34 -6.96 2.06
CA GLY A 289 -24.62 -7.68 2.05
C GLY A 289 -24.97 -8.22 0.67
N ALA A 290 -24.76 -7.45 -0.39
CA ALA A 290 -25.02 -7.88 -1.78
C ALA A 290 -24.00 -8.91 -2.30
N GLY A 291 -22.86 -9.07 -1.65
CA GLY A 291 -21.78 -9.94 -2.09
C GLY A 291 -21.00 -9.39 -3.28
N ARG A 292 -20.85 -8.06 -3.35
CA ARG A 292 -20.15 -7.32 -4.42
C ARG A 292 -18.73 -6.90 -4.04
N VAL A 293 -18.32 -7.18 -2.81
CA VAL A 293 -16.96 -6.95 -2.32
C VAL A 293 -16.01 -8.03 -2.81
N SER A 294 -14.74 -7.67 -2.93
CA SER A 294 -13.60 -8.36 -3.52
C SER A 294 -13.52 -9.85 -3.16
N TYR A 295 -13.79 -10.22 -1.91
CA TYR A 295 -13.77 -11.62 -1.49
C TYR A 295 -14.81 -12.47 -2.23
N TRP A 296 -16.00 -11.91 -2.46
CA TRP A 296 -17.14 -12.65 -3.03
C TRP A 296 -17.23 -12.56 -4.54
N SER A 297 -16.81 -11.44 -5.12
CA SER A 297 -16.81 -11.18 -6.57
C SER A 297 -15.52 -11.64 -7.23
N GLN A 298 -14.44 -11.87 -6.48
CA GLN A 298 -13.09 -12.14 -7.01
C GLN A 298 -12.55 -11.00 -7.90
N VAL A 299 -13.18 -9.82 -7.81
CA VAL A 299 -12.88 -8.58 -8.51
C VAL A 299 -13.26 -7.46 -7.54
N TYR A 300 -12.37 -6.50 -7.31
CA TYR A 300 -12.72 -5.32 -6.51
C TYR A 300 -13.71 -4.44 -7.30
N HIS A 301 -14.91 -4.26 -6.76
CA HIS A 301 -15.89 -3.31 -7.31
C HIS A 301 -15.92 -2.11 -6.36
N ALA A 302 -15.23 -1.03 -6.73
CA ALA A 302 -15.32 0.23 -6.01
C ALA A 302 -16.81 0.63 -5.85
N PRO A 303 -17.26 1.02 -4.64
CA PRO A 303 -18.64 1.44 -4.46
C PRO A 303 -18.94 2.61 -5.39
N PRO A 304 -20.06 2.62 -6.13
CA PRO A 304 -20.43 3.78 -6.93
C PRO A 304 -20.65 4.97 -6.00
N PHE A 305 -19.81 6.00 -6.15
CA PHE A 305 -19.98 7.23 -5.39
C PHE A 305 -21.35 7.87 -5.71
N ARG A 306 -22.10 8.12 -4.64
CA ARG A 306 -23.25 9.02 -4.69
C ARG A 306 -22.73 10.40 -4.33
N ALA A 307 -22.68 11.29 -5.31
CA ALA A 307 -22.45 12.70 -5.07
C ALA A 307 -23.45 13.23 -4.02
N SER A 308 -23.02 13.31 -2.76
CA SER A 308 -23.61 14.29 -1.87
C SER A 308 -23.15 15.62 -2.44
N SER A 309 -24.08 16.41 -2.96
CA SER A 309 -23.85 17.74 -3.47
C SER A 309 -23.16 18.59 -2.39
N ARG A 310 -21.83 18.58 -2.38
CA ARG A 310 -21.04 19.58 -1.68
C ARG A 310 -20.43 20.44 -2.77
N SER A 311 -20.88 21.68 -2.79
CA SER A 311 -20.24 22.77 -3.51
C SER A 311 -18.72 22.70 -3.29
N VAL A 312 -17.95 22.87 -4.35
CA VAL A 312 -16.53 23.20 -4.25
C VAL A 312 -16.42 24.38 -3.28
N GLN A 313 -15.85 24.12 -2.10
CA GLN A 313 -15.59 25.16 -1.12
C GLN A 313 -14.25 25.77 -1.52
N GLY A 314 -14.27 26.99 -2.08
CA GLY A 314 -13.03 27.75 -2.25
C GLY A 314 -12.39 27.94 -0.89
N ILE A 315 -11.13 27.53 -0.76
CA ILE A 315 -10.34 27.79 0.43
C ILE A 315 -9.58 29.09 0.15
N ASP A 316 -9.97 30.17 0.84
CA ASP A 316 -9.20 31.41 0.84
C ASP A 316 -7.94 31.20 1.69
N VAL A 317 -6.85 30.86 1.02
CA VAL A 317 -5.51 30.94 1.58
C VAL A 317 -5.17 32.43 1.57
N ASN A 318 -5.40 33.15 2.68
CA ASN A 318 -5.22 34.60 2.82
C ASN A 318 -3.74 35.05 2.78
N ASP A 319 -2.93 34.44 1.91
CA ASP A 319 -1.52 34.73 1.68
C ASP A 319 -1.13 34.29 0.25
N THR A 320 -0.22 35.02 -0.39
CA THR A 320 0.24 34.73 -1.75
C THR A 320 1.34 33.66 -1.75
N TRP A 321 0.97 32.37 -1.77
CA TRP A 321 1.92 31.27 -1.93
C TRP A 321 2.30 31.05 -3.39
N ASP A 322 3.58 30.76 -3.64
CA ASP A 322 4.07 30.57 -5.02
C ASP A 322 3.80 29.15 -5.54
N ARG A 323 3.84 28.12 -4.68
CA ARG A 323 3.70 26.69 -5.06
C ARG A 323 3.12 25.83 -3.93
N ALA A 324 2.60 24.66 -4.31
CA ALA A 324 2.14 23.60 -3.40
C ALA A 324 2.63 22.22 -3.87
N ALA A 325 2.81 21.29 -2.94
CA ALA A 325 3.07 19.88 -3.19
C ALA A 325 2.11 19.02 -2.34
N PRO A 326 1.36 18.07 -2.94
CA PRO A 326 0.52 17.15 -2.19
C PRO A 326 1.30 15.95 -1.66
N GLY A 327 0.79 15.32 -0.61
CA GLY A 327 1.22 14.02 -0.12
C GLY A 327 0.56 13.66 1.21
N ASP A 328 0.37 12.37 1.51
CA ASP A 328 -0.12 11.87 2.80
C ASP A 328 1.01 11.82 3.84
N PHE A 329 1.36 12.99 4.39
CA PHE A 329 2.54 13.13 5.27
C PHE A 329 2.34 12.53 6.67
N ASP A 330 1.09 12.25 7.07
CA ASP A 330 0.75 11.65 8.37
C ASP A 330 0.20 10.22 8.30
N GLY A 331 -0.07 9.70 7.10
CA GLY A 331 -0.45 8.31 6.84
C GLY A 331 -1.91 8.02 7.17
N ASP A 332 -2.75 9.05 7.13
CA ASP A 332 -4.17 8.94 7.45
C ASP A 332 -5.06 8.55 6.23
N GLY A 333 -4.40 8.31 5.10
CA GLY A 333 -4.99 7.91 3.82
C GLY A 333 -5.58 9.09 3.05
N ARG A 334 -5.13 10.32 3.33
CA ARG A 334 -5.59 11.54 2.65
C ARG A 334 -4.38 12.42 2.35
N ASP A 335 -4.33 12.93 1.13
CA ASP A 335 -3.32 13.92 0.78
C ASP A 335 -3.47 15.20 1.62
N ASP A 336 -2.36 15.56 2.25
CA ASP A 336 -2.11 16.85 2.85
C ASP A 336 -1.56 17.81 1.80
N LEU A 337 -1.34 19.07 2.20
CA LEU A 337 -0.73 20.08 1.33
C LEU A 337 0.48 20.73 1.97
N LEU A 338 1.63 20.63 1.32
CA LEU A 338 2.79 21.46 1.61
C LEU A 338 2.73 22.73 0.76
N TRP A 339 2.56 23.87 1.40
CA TRP A 339 2.76 25.18 0.81
C TRP A 339 4.20 25.60 1.03
N TYR A 340 4.89 25.95 -0.06
CA TYR A 340 6.30 26.30 0.02
C TYR A 340 6.68 27.50 -0.84
N ARG A 341 7.67 28.26 -0.39
CA ARG A 341 8.26 29.39 -1.11
C ARG A 341 9.79 29.31 -1.08
N PRO A 342 10.46 29.25 -2.23
CA PRO A 342 11.91 29.44 -2.28
C PRO A 342 12.31 30.75 -1.62
N GLY A 343 13.24 30.71 -0.66
CA GLY A 343 13.72 31.90 0.04
C GLY A 343 13.81 31.71 1.55
N GLY A 344 13.61 32.80 2.31
CA GLY A 344 13.75 32.82 3.77
C GLY A 344 12.44 32.98 4.55
N GLU A 345 11.30 32.84 3.89
CA GLU A 345 9.97 32.83 4.53
C GLU A 345 9.62 31.42 5.02
N THR A 346 8.62 31.30 5.90
CA THR A 346 8.21 30.03 6.51
C THR A 346 7.34 29.22 5.55
N ASP A 347 7.55 27.91 5.47
CA ASP A 347 6.70 26.97 4.74
C ASP A 347 5.60 26.38 5.66
N HIS A 348 4.52 25.88 5.07
CA HIS A 348 3.35 25.40 5.82
C HIS A 348 2.92 24.02 5.36
N VAL A 349 2.73 23.10 6.30
CA VAL A 349 2.06 21.82 6.01
C VAL A 349 0.64 21.90 6.54
N TRP A 350 -0.31 21.69 5.66
CA TRP A 350 -1.74 21.70 5.90
C TRP A 350 -2.25 20.27 5.90
N PHE A 351 -2.47 19.74 7.10
CA PHE A 351 -2.96 18.38 7.29
C PHE A 351 -4.45 18.31 6.97
N SER A 352 -4.86 17.36 6.16
CA SER A 352 -6.24 17.14 5.78
C SER A 352 -7.06 16.73 7.00
N ALA A 353 -8.18 17.42 7.21
CA ALA A 353 -9.20 17.04 8.19
C ALA A 353 -10.41 16.38 7.52
N GLY A 354 -10.30 16.06 6.22
CA GLY A 354 -11.36 15.52 5.40
C GLY A 354 -12.46 16.53 5.02
N GLY A 355 -13.21 16.22 3.96
CA GLY A 355 -14.32 17.05 3.49
C GLY A 355 -13.91 18.46 3.03
N GLY A 356 -12.68 18.62 2.53
CA GLY A 356 -12.12 19.88 2.04
C GLY A 356 -11.63 20.83 3.13
N ARG A 357 -11.36 20.35 4.35
CA ARG A 357 -10.84 21.16 5.46
C ARG A 357 -9.40 20.76 5.78
N PHE A 358 -8.63 21.73 6.24
CA PHE A 358 -7.23 21.54 6.61
C PHE A 358 -6.90 22.20 7.95
N ALA A 359 -5.87 21.69 8.63
CA ALA A 359 -5.24 22.32 9.79
C ALA A 359 -3.78 22.64 9.45
N ASP A 360 -3.30 23.84 9.77
CA ASP A 360 -1.95 24.26 9.42
C ASP A 360 -0.95 24.02 10.55
N ASN A 361 0.28 23.66 10.18
CA ASN A 361 1.45 23.66 11.05
C ASN A 361 2.58 24.44 10.39
N LEU A 362 3.13 25.40 11.14
CA LEU A 362 4.27 26.22 10.70
C LEU A 362 5.55 25.37 10.67
N ARG A 363 6.21 25.31 9.52
CA ARG A 363 7.51 24.65 9.37
C ARG A 363 8.51 25.65 8.81
N ASN A 364 9.51 26.00 9.62
CA ASN A 364 10.55 26.90 9.16
C ASN A 364 11.55 26.14 8.28
N VAL A 365 11.50 26.38 6.98
CA VAL A 365 12.50 25.93 6.01
C VAL A 365 12.85 27.14 5.17
N GLY A 366 14.14 27.42 4.99
CA GLY A 366 14.58 28.57 4.20
C GLY A 366 15.77 28.22 3.32
N ALA A 367 15.53 28.05 2.02
CA ALA A 367 16.49 28.26 0.92
C ALA A 367 15.79 28.17 -0.46
N ASP A 368 16.56 28.32 -1.55
CA ASP A 368 16.10 28.10 -2.92
C ASP A 368 16.00 26.61 -3.24
N TYR A 369 14.87 25.99 -2.84
CA TYR A 369 14.61 24.57 -3.05
C TYR A 369 13.61 24.29 -4.19
N ARG A 370 13.80 23.13 -4.82
CA ARG A 370 12.73 22.40 -5.51
C ARG A 370 12.20 21.33 -4.54
N VAL A 371 10.89 21.21 -4.46
CA VAL A 371 10.24 20.26 -3.56
C VAL A 371 9.47 19.23 -4.37
N PHE A 372 9.59 17.97 -3.97
CA PHE A 372 8.81 16.85 -4.45
C PHE A 372 8.59 15.85 -3.31
N THR A 373 7.61 14.97 -3.48
CA THR A 373 7.08 14.08 -2.45
C THR A 373 7.05 12.63 -2.93
N GLY A 374 6.98 11.70 -1.99
CA GLY A 374 6.90 10.24 -2.19
C GLY A 374 7.31 9.52 -0.91
N ASP A 375 6.88 8.27 -0.72
CA ASP A 375 7.22 7.40 0.43
C ASP A 375 8.62 6.76 0.25
N PHE A 376 9.67 7.58 0.38
CA PHE A 376 11.06 7.15 0.15
C PHE A 376 11.55 6.07 1.14
N ASN A 377 10.73 5.70 2.14
CA ASN A 377 11.03 4.65 3.10
C ASN A 377 9.92 3.60 3.29
N GLY A 378 9.03 3.43 2.32
CA GLY A 378 8.05 2.35 2.26
C GLY A 378 7.20 2.18 3.52
N ASP A 379 6.95 3.26 4.25
CA ASP A 379 6.22 3.27 5.51
C ASP A 379 4.75 3.73 5.39
N CYS A 380 4.33 3.87 4.13
CA CYS A 380 3.06 4.33 3.61
C CYS A 380 2.70 5.76 4.00
N ARG A 381 3.71 6.60 4.22
CA ARG A 381 3.56 8.05 4.37
C ARG A 381 4.41 8.72 3.33
N ASP A 382 3.86 9.74 2.69
CA ASP A 382 4.69 10.56 1.83
C ASP A 382 5.71 11.33 2.67
N ASP A 383 6.91 11.41 2.13
CA ASP A 383 8.00 12.20 2.64
C ASP A 383 8.20 13.45 1.78
N ILE A 384 9.02 14.37 2.26
CA ILE A 384 9.36 15.59 1.52
C ILE A 384 10.84 15.59 1.18
N PHE A 385 11.16 15.67 -0.10
CA PHE A 385 12.51 15.92 -0.57
C PHE A 385 12.71 17.41 -0.86
N TRP A 386 13.66 18.01 -0.14
CA TRP A 386 14.13 19.39 -0.33
C TRP A 386 15.41 19.36 -1.16
N TYR A 387 15.27 19.56 -2.46
CA TYR A 387 16.38 19.49 -3.40
C TYR A 387 16.90 20.88 -3.72
N GLY A 388 18.17 21.13 -3.44
CA GLY A 388 18.88 22.37 -3.74
C GLY A 388 19.79 22.18 -4.96
N PRO A 389 19.38 22.59 -6.17
CA PRO A 389 20.18 22.36 -7.37
C PRO A 389 21.61 22.92 -7.27
N GLY A 390 22.55 22.21 -7.87
CA GLY A 390 23.96 22.57 -7.90
C GLY A 390 24.68 22.21 -6.61
N SER A 391 25.01 23.22 -5.80
CA SER A 391 25.80 23.10 -4.56
C SER A 391 25.02 23.49 -3.30
N ALA A 392 23.73 23.78 -3.42
CA ALA A 392 22.87 23.97 -2.26
C ALA A 392 22.74 22.67 -1.47
N ARG A 393 22.26 22.78 -0.22
CA ARG A 393 22.05 21.61 0.64
C ARG A 393 20.87 20.80 0.12
N ASP A 394 20.86 19.51 0.38
CA ASP A 394 19.71 18.64 0.10
C ASP A 394 19.29 17.97 1.41
N SER A 395 17.98 17.79 1.61
CA SER A 395 17.48 17.08 2.79
C SER A 395 16.18 16.35 2.50
N ILE A 396 15.95 15.27 3.25
CA ILE A 396 14.70 14.52 3.23
C ILE A 396 14.05 14.63 4.59
N TRP A 397 12.75 14.87 4.59
CA TRP A 397 11.94 15.00 5.78
C TRP A 397 10.94 13.85 5.76
N LEU A 398 11.22 12.84 6.56
CA LEU A 398 10.41 11.64 6.59
C LEU A 398 9.17 11.85 7.43
N GLY A 399 8.00 11.57 6.87
CA GLY A 399 6.70 11.69 7.52
C GLY A 399 6.63 10.84 8.79
N THR A 400 5.86 11.29 9.79
CA THR A 400 5.67 10.51 11.01
C THR A 400 4.22 10.57 11.48
N PRO A 401 3.71 9.51 12.16
CA PRO A 401 2.29 9.43 12.56
C PRO A 401 1.81 10.54 13.50
N ASN A 402 2.71 11.31 14.10
CA ASN A 402 2.37 12.44 14.98
C ASN A 402 2.44 13.79 14.25
N ARG A 403 2.33 13.80 12.92
CA ARG A 403 2.36 15.02 12.07
C ARG A 403 3.66 15.79 12.19
N ALA A 404 4.76 15.07 12.48
CA ALA A 404 6.12 15.59 12.52
C ALA A 404 6.97 15.01 11.39
N PHE A 405 8.22 15.48 11.29
CA PHE A 405 9.17 14.97 10.31
C PHE A 405 10.48 14.56 10.98
N ARG A 406 11.08 13.46 10.53
CA ARG A 406 12.48 13.10 10.82
C ARG A 406 13.37 13.61 9.69
N HIS A 407 14.35 14.44 10.03
CA HIS A 407 15.18 15.11 9.03
C HIS A 407 16.44 14.30 8.75
N LEU A 408 16.75 14.09 7.48
CA LEU A 408 17.95 13.43 7.00
C LEU A 408 18.67 14.37 6.02
N ASP A 409 19.95 14.61 6.28
CA ASP A 409 20.82 15.30 5.32
C ASP A 409 21.18 14.33 4.19
N VAL A 410 21.00 14.76 2.94
CA VAL A 410 21.42 14.03 1.75
C VAL A 410 22.27 14.92 0.85
N THR A 411 22.87 14.36 -0.21
CA THR A 411 23.73 15.12 -1.11
C THR A 411 23.63 14.56 -2.53
N VAL A 412 22.95 15.29 -3.41
CA VAL A 412 22.71 14.90 -4.80
C VAL A 412 23.83 15.43 -5.71
N ARG A 413 24.23 16.70 -5.51
CA ARG A 413 25.20 17.48 -6.32
C ARG A 413 24.87 17.55 -7.82
N GLY A 414 24.49 18.72 -8.30
CA GLY A 414 24.23 18.97 -9.72
C GLY A 414 22.83 19.50 -9.97
N ASP A 415 22.51 19.80 -11.22
CA ASP A 415 21.22 20.33 -11.65
C ASP A 415 20.44 19.27 -12.42
N TYR A 416 19.49 18.63 -11.75
CA TYR A 416 18.72 17.51 -12.25
C TYR A 416 17.22 17.81 -12.27
N TRP A 417 16.52 17.01 -13.06
CA TRP A 417 15.08 16.81 -13.01
C TRP A 417 14.82 15.48 -12.29
N PRO A 418 14.31 15.51 -11.04
CA PRO A 418 13.99 14.28 -10.33
C PRO A 418 12.77 13.61 -10.98
N ILE A 419 12.83 12.29 -11.11
CA ILE A 419 11.72 11.44 -11.55
C ILE A 419 11.52 10.44 -10.41
N VAL A 420 10.34 10.47 -9.81
CA VAL A 420 10.00 9.68 -8.62
C VAL A 420 9.07 8.55 -9.01
N GLY A 421 9.30 7.36 -8.46
CA GLY A 421 8.43 6.18 -8.61
C GLY A 421 9.07 4.93 -8.03
N ASP A 422 8.29 3.91 -7.69
CA ASP A 422 8.77 2.61 -7.21
C ASP A 422 9.26 1.74 -8.38
N PHE A 423 10.48 1.98 -8.87
CA PHE A 423 10.99 1.34 -10.09
C PHE A 423 11.43 -0.12 -9.89
N ASN A 424 11.56 -0.57 -8.63
CA ASN A 424 11.97 -1.94 -8.31
C ASN A 424 10.86 -2.78 -7.65
N GLY A 425 9.77 -2.16 -7.20
CA GLY A 425 8.58 -2.83 -6.64
C GLY A 425 8.73 -3.15 -5.16
N ASP A 426 9.62 -2.45 -4.46
CA ASP A 426 9.84 -2.64 -3.03
C ASP A 426 8.95 -1.75 -2.15
N ARG A 427 8.09 -0.95 -2.79
CA ARG A 427 7.14 0.00 -2.20
C ARG A 427 7.77 1.20 -1.53
N SER A 428 9.07 1.41 -1.69
CA SER A 428 9.71 2.68 -1.38
C SER A 428 9.91 3.44 -2.68
N GLU A 429 9.57 4.72 -2.74
CA GLU A 429 9.78 5.49 -3.95
C GLU A 429 11.27 5.67 -4.23
N ASP A 430 11.64 5.46 -5.49
CA ASP A 430 12.97 5.68 -6.01
C ASP A 430 13.07 7.07 -6.66
N ILE A 431 14.30 7.50 -6.95
CA ILE A 431 14.56 8.77 -7.63
C ILE A 431 15.58 8.58 -8.75
N LEU A 432 15.15 8.76 -10.00
CA LEU A 432 16.07 8.94 -11.12
C LEU A 432 16.36 10.44 -11.32
N TRP A 433 17.63 10.80 -11.13
CA TRP A 433 18.15 12.16 -11.29
C TRP A 433 18.54 12.40 -12.75
N TYR A 434 17.55 12.80 -13.56
CA TYR A 434 17.73 12.98 -14.99
C TYR A 434 18.28 14.37 -15.35
N ARG A 435 19.30 14.43 -16.20
CA ARG A 435 19.76 15.69 -16.79
C ARG A 435 19.95 15.53 -18.30
N PRO A 436 19.14 16.21 -19.13
CA PRO A 436 19.28 16.17 -20.59
C PRO A 436 20.73 16.40 -21.06
N GLY A 437 21.26 15.44 -21.82
CA GLY A 437 22.62 15.51 -22.37
C GLY A 437 23.76 15.29 -21.38
N ALA A 438 23.49 14.93 -20.13
CA ALA A 438 24.53 14.55 -19.18
C ALA A 438 25.21 13.22 -19.60
N PRO A 439 26.47 12.99 -19.20
CA PRO A 439 27.15 11.72 -19.47
C PRO A 439 26.58 10.56 -18.62
N SER A 440 25.88 10.86 -17.53
CA SER A 440 25.40 9.93 -16.52
C SER A 440 24.26 10.54 -15.71
N ASP A 441 23.26 9.72 -15.40
CA ASP A 441 22.08 10.06 -14.61
C ASP A 441 22.05 9.14 -13.36
N PRO A 442 22.28 9.67 -12.16
CA PRO A 442 22.19 8.87 -10.93
C PRO A 442 20.76 8.35 -10.74
N ILE A 443 20.62 7.10 -10.28
CA ILE A 443 19.35 6.58 -9.80
C ILE A 443 19.54 6.06 -8.38
N TRP A 444 18.61 6.45 -7.52
CA TRP A 444 18.63 6.20 -6.09
C TRP A 444 17.42 5.35 -5.76
N TYR A 445 17.66 4.15 -5.25
CA TYR A 445 16.60 3.26 -4.82
C TYR A 445 16.27 3.53 -3.36
N GLY A 446 15.01 3.86 -3.08
CA GLY A 446 14.51 4.09 -1.73
C GLY A 446 14.70 2.85 -0.86
N THR A 447 14.77 3.03 0.45
CA THR A 447 14.84 1.88 1.37
C THR A 447 14.04 2.19 2.62
N ILE A 448 13.55 1.13 3.28
CA ILE A 448 12.67 1.23 4.45
C ILE A 448 13.23 2.02 5.65
N PHE A 449 14.50 2.44 5.60
CA PHE A 449 15.15 3.25 6.62
C PHE A 449 15.35 4.71 6.23
N GLY A 450 14.81 5.15 5.08
CA GLY A 450 14.97 6.46 4.49
C GLY A 450 16.40 6.70 4.00
N ARG A 451 17.00 5.68 3.39
CA ARG A 451 18.32 5.76 2.75
C ARG A 451 18.17 5.38 1.28
N PHE A 452 19.23 5.61 0.51
CA PHE A 452 19.24 5.27 -0.90
C PHE A 452 20.42 4.41 -1.29
N VAL A 453 20.16 3.42 -2.13
CA VAL A 453 21.20 2.69 -2.86
C VAL A 453 21.32 3.26 -4.27
N GLY A 454 22.49 3.81 -4.57
CA GLY A 454 22.73 4.49 -5.84
C GLY A 454 23.34 3.59 -6.91
N ARG A 455 22.85 3.69 -8.14
CA ARG A 455 23.62 3.33 -9.35
C ARG A 455 23.60 4.48 -10.34
N THR A 456 24.10 4.22 -11.54
CA THR A 456 24.13 5.21 -12.61
C THR A 456 23.52 4.62 -13.86
N GLU A 457 22.61 5.38 -14.45
CA GLU A 457 22.06 5.15 -15.78
C GLU A 457 22.63 6.14 -16.79
N ARG A 458 22.35 5.90 -18.07
CA ARG A 458 22.70 6.83 -19.13
C ARG A 458 21.51 7.04 -20.05
N VAL A 459 20.82 8.17 -19.85
CA VAL A 459 19.68 8.56 -20.67
C VAL A 459 20.16 9.39 -21.86
N ASN A 460 20.02 8.85 -23.07
CA ASN A 460 20.46 9.55 -24.29
C ASN A 460 19.33 10.37 -24.90
N GLY A 461 19.33 11.67 -24.69
CA GLY A 461 18.39 12.58 -25.35
C GLY A 461 17.90 13.68 -24.44
N SER A 462 16.94 14.44 -24.94
CA SER A 462 16.21 15.45 -24.17
C SER A 462 14.74 15.05 -24.17
N TYR A 463 14.24 14.68 -23.00
CA TYR A 463 12.93 14.10 -22.80
C TYR A 463 12.11 14.86 -21.76
N ARG A 464 10.80 14.65 -21.80
CA ARG A 464 9.85 14.93 -20.72
C ARG A 464 9.48 13.57 -20.10
N PRO A 465 10.06 13.21 -18.95
CA PRO A 465 9.79 11.92 -18.32
C PRO A 465 8.46 11.94 -17.57
N PHE A 466 7.77 10.81 -17.58
CA PHE A 466 6.60 10.53 -16.74
C PHE A 466 6.82 9.18 -16.07
N ALA A 467 6.63 9.11 -14.76
CA ALA A 467 6.65 7.86 -14.02
C ALA A 467 5.21 7.34 -13.82
N GLY A 468 5.07 6.02 -13.73
CA GLY A 468 3.81 5.33 -13.43
C GLY A 468 3.88 3.87 -13.87
N ASP A 469 3.06 3.01 -13.27
CA ASP A 469 2.96 1.59 -13.64
C ASP A 469 2.21 1.41 -14.97
N PHE A 470 2.92 1.49 -16.10
CA PHE A 470 2.32 1.47 -17.44
C PHE A 470 1.95 0.05 -17.92
N ASP A 471 2.46 -1.00 -17.27
CA ASP A 471 2.19 -2.40 -17.63
C ASP A 471 1.42 -3.22 -16.57
N GLY A 472 1.20 -2.65 -15.39
CA GLY A 472 0.37 -3.19 -14.32
C GLY A 472 1.09 -4.27 -13.51
N ASP A 473 2.42 -4.24 -13.48
CA ASP A 473 3.25 -5.23 -12.80
C ASP A 473 3.57 -4.87 -11.33
N GLY A 474 3.02 -3.75 -10.87
CA GLY A 474 3.18 -3.20 -9.53
C GLY A 474 4.46 -2.42 -9.33
N ARG A 475 5.21 -2.12 -10.40
CA ARG A 475 6.38 -1.23 -10.40
C ARG A 475 6.07 -0.03 -11.25
N ASP A 476 6.57 1.12 -10.84
CA ASP A 476 6.59 2.25 -11.73
C ASP A 476 7.58 2.02 -12.88
N ASP A 477 7.14 2.43 -14.05
CA ASP A 477 7.94 2.51 -15.26
C ASP A 477 8.24 4.00 -15.55
N ILE A 478 9.08 4.26 -16.55
CA ILE A 478 9.35 5.62 -17.03
C ILE A 478 9.01 5.73 -18.51
N PHE A 479 8.02 6.54 -18.83
CA PHE A 479 7.73 6.97 -20.19
C PHE A 479 8.57 8.21 -20.56
N TRP A 480 9.51 8.01 -21.48
CA TRP A 480 10.38 9.06 -22.01
C TRP A 480 9.76 9.68 -23.26
N TYR A 481 9.03 10.78 -23.08
CA TYR A 481 8.43 11.52 -24.18
C TYR A 481 9.44 12.51 -24.78
N GLY A 482 9.74 12.38 -26.07
CA GLY A 482 10.70 13.21 -26.79
C GLY A 482 10.00 14.13 -27.80
N PRO A 483 9.47 15.31 -27.38
CA PRO A 483 8.72 16.18 -28.28
C PRO A 483 9.52 16.54 -29.54
N GLY A 484 8.90 16.37 -30.71
CA GLY A 484 9.54 16.58 -32.02
C GLY A 484 10.11 15.28 -32.63
N GLY A 485 11.39 15.27 -32.99
CA GLY A 485 12.02 14.18 -33.76
C GLY A 485 12.74 13.11 -32.92
N ALA A 486 12.71 13.22 -31.59
CA ALA A 486 13.26 12.20 -30.70
C ALA A 486 12.29 11.02 -30.62
N ARG A 487 12.81 9.80 -30.48
CA ARG A 487 11.95 8.61 -30.34
C ARG A 487 11.47 8.45 -28.91
N ASP A 488 10.18 8.24 -28.74
CA ASP A 488 9.61 7.91 -27.44
C ASP A 488 9.98 6.49 -27.02
N THR A 489 10.20 6.28 -25.74
CA THR A 489 10.62 4.99 -25.18
C THR A 489 10.03 4.82 -23.79
N ILE A 490 9.60 3.61 -23.46
CA ILE A 490 9.23 3.23 -22.11
C ILE A 490 10.36 2.40 -21.51
N TRP A 491 10.75 2.74 -20.29
CA TRP A 491 11.71 1.99 -19.50
C TRP A 491 10.95 1.30 -18.40
N ARG A 492 10.84 -0.02 -18.51
CA ARG A 492 10.13 -0.79 -17.51
C ARG A 492 10.98 -1.12 -16.31
N GLY A 493 10.45 -0.85 -15.12
CA GLY A 493 11.08 -1.21 -13.85
C GLY A 493 11.30 -2.71 -13.72
N THR A 494 12.31 -3.11 -12.96
CA THR A 494 12.52 -4.53 -12.65
C THR A 494 13.01 -4.68 -11.21
N ALA A 495 12.61 -5.76 -10.57
CA ALA A 495 13.02 -6.11 -9.21
C ALA A 495 14.54 -6.25 -9.02
N GLY A 496 15.33 -6.34 -10.11
CA GLY A 496 16.79 -6.40 -10.06
C GLY A 496 17.48 -5.03 -10.06
N ASN A 497 16.78 -3.95 -9.68
CA ASN A 497 17.24 -2.56 -9.80
C ASN A 497 17.79 -2.30 -11.21
N ARG A 498 16.96 -2.47 -12.24
CA ARG A 498 17.30 -2.21 -13.65
C ARG A 498 16.06 -1.80 -14.43
N PHE A 499 16.29 -1.25 -15.62
CA PHE A 499 15.22 -1.02 -16.58
C PHE A 499 15.34 -1.90 -17.82
N VAL A 500 14.20 -2.26 -18.40
CA VAL A 500 14.11 -2.84 -19.75
C VAL A 500 13.45 -1.82 -20.68
N GLY A 501 14.22 -1.32 -21.65
CA GLY A 501 13.74 -0.31 -22.60
C GLY A 501 12.99 -0.90 -23.80
N ARG A 502 11.88 -0.27 -24.18
CA ARG A 502 11.12 -0.54 -25.41
C ARG A 502 10.75 0.76 -26.11
N ALA A 503 10.96 0.85 -27.43
CA ALA A 503 10.51 1.99 -28.22
C ALA A 503 8.97 2.00 -28.35
N VAL A 504 8.35 3.16 -28.13
CA VAL A 504 6.89 3.37 -28.16
C VAL A 504 6.56 4.69 -28.88
N ASN A 505 7.08 4.85 -30.09
CA ASN A 505 7.07 6.13 -30.79
C ASN A 505 5.65 6.66 -31.08
N SER A 506 5.38 7.91 -30.71
CA SER A 506 4.20 8.67 -31.11
C SER A 506 4.49 9.62 -32.26
N ASP A 507 3.45 10.02 -32.99
CA ASP A 507 3.51 11.19 -33.89
C ASP A 507 2.89 12.43 -33.20
N PHE A 508 2.62 12.36 -31.89
CA PHE A 508 1.93 13.40 -31.13
C PHE A 508 2.93 14.45 -30.60
N ASP A 509 2.71 15.72 -30.98
CA ASP A 509 3.35 16.88 -30.35
C ASP A 509 2.32 17.59 -29.44
N ALA A 510 2.04 16.97 -28.29
CA ALA A 510 0.93 17.33 -27.41
C ALA A 510 1.32 17.25 -25.93
N VAL A 511 0.44 17.72 -25.03
CA VAL A 511 0.63 17.53 -23.59
C VAL A 511 0.27 16.09 -23.24
N ALA A 512 1.23 15.32 -22.72
CA ALA A 512 0.97 14.00 -22.17
C ALA A 512 0.47 14.15 -20.73
N VAL A 513 -0.64 13.48 -20.42
CA VAL A 513 -1.26 13.46 -19.10
C VAL A 513 -1.39 11.99 -18.68
N PRO A 514 -0.47 11.49 -17.84
CA PRO A 514 -0.58 10.13 -17.32
C PRO A 514 -1.76 10.00 -16.35
N GLY A 515 -2.38 8.82 -16.33
CA GLY A 515 -3.43 8.44 -15.38
C GLY A 515 -4.12 7.14 -15.79
N ASP A 516 -4.77 6.42 -14.89
CA ASP A 516 -5.56 5.20 -15.19
C ASP A 516 -6.98 5.58 -15.64
N TYR A 517 -7.17 5.88 -16.92
CA TYR A 517 -8.47 6.34 -17.43
C TYR A 517 -9.49 5.21 -17.62
N ASN A 518 -9.04 3.96 -17.61
CA ASN A 518 -9.87 2.81 -17.98
C ASN A 518 -10.13 1.84 -16.81
N GLY A 519 -9.41 2.01 -15.69
CA GLY A 519 -9.61 1.32 -14.42
C GLY A 519 -8.96 -0.05 -14.38
N ASP A 520 -7.97 -0.29 -15.23
CA ASP A 520 -7.24 -1.55 -15.29
C ASP A 520 -5.97 -1.56 -14.42
N GLN A 521 -5.78 -0.50 -13.62
CA GLN A 521 -4.62 -0.26 -12.75
C GLN A 521 -3.31 -0.10 -13.53
N ARG A 522 -3.39 0.19 -14.83
CA ARG A 522 -2.24 0.64 -15.60
C ARG A 522 -2.33 2.14 -15.82
N THR A 523 -1.17 2.78 -15.76
CA THR A 523 -1.04 4.16 -16.19
C THR A 523 -1.28 4.20 -17.70
N ASP A 524 -2.31 4.93 -18.10
CA ASP A 524 -2.57 5.29 -19.49
C ASP A 524 -1.99 6.70 -19.76
N VAL A 525 -2.05 7.16 -21.01
CA VAL A 525 -1.68 8.55 -21.37
C VAL A 525 -2.79 9.18 -22.19
N LEU A 526 -3.29 10.34 -21.73
CA LEU A 526 -4.02 11.26 -22.58
C LEU A 526 -3.03 12.19 -23.28
N TRP A 527 -3.08 12.22 -24.60
CA TRP A 527 -2.48 13.26 -25.42
C TRP A 527 -3.51 14.36 -25.62
N TYR A 528 -3.28 15.52 -25.00
CA TYR A 528 -4.14 16.70 -25.15
C TYR A 528 -3.51 17.71 -26.12
N GLY A 529 -4.12 17.83 -27.29
CA GLY A 529 -3.74 18.74 -28.35
C GLY A 529 -4.54 20.05 -28.25
N ARG A 530 -4.00 21.07 -27.60
CA ARG A 530 -4.71 22.33 -27.37
C ARG A 530 -5.26 22.95 -28.68
N GLY A 531 -6.56 23.25 -28.72
CA GLY A 531 -7.21 23.90 -29.85
C GLY A 531 -7.70 22.90 -30.91
N GLU A 532 -7.11 22.94 -32.10
CA GLU A 532 -7.43 22.03 -33.23
C GLU A 532 -6.44 20.84 -33.33
N GLY A 533 -5.60 20.66 -32.30
CA GLY A 533 -4.71 19.50 -32.22
C GLY A 533 -5.50 18.20 -32.02
N PRO A 534 -5.02 17.06 -32.52
CA PRO A 534 -5.67 15.79 -32.25
C PRO A 534 -5.47 15.38 -30.79
N ASP A 535 -6.53 14.89 -30.15
CA ASP A 535 -6.47 14.25 -28.84
C ASP A 535 -6.47 12.73 -28.99
N ALA A 536 -5.80 12.03 -28.09
CA ALA A 536 -5.78 10.56 -28.10
C ALA A 536 -5.57 9.97 -26.72
N PHE A 537 -6.18 8.82 -26.46
CA PHE A 537 -5.78 7.95 -25.36
C PHE A 537 -4.80 6.91 -25.85
N TRP A 538 -3.77 6.67 -25.06
CA TRP A 538 -2.87 5.55 -25.15
C TRP A 538 -3.09 4.69 -23.92
N LEU A 539 -3.80 3.57 -24.11
CA LEU A 539 -4.10 2.67 -23.01
C LEU A 539 -2.94 1.70 -22.79
N GLY A 540 -2.42 1.64 -21.57
CA GLY A 540 -1.30 0.78 -21.19
C GLY A 540 -1.62 -0.70 -21.40
N THR A 541 -0.61 -1.48 -21.78
CA THR A 541 -0.75 -2.94 -21.96
C THR A 541 0.28 -3.70 -21.14
N ALA A 542 -0.06 -4.91 -20.72
CA ALA A 542 0.78 -5.77 -19.88
C ALA A 542 2.15 -6.18 -20.47
N ASP A 543 2.44 -5.83 -21.72
CA ASP A 543 3.77 -5.96 -22.32
C ASP A 543 4.56 -4.63 -22.31
N GLY A 544 4.09 -3.64 -21.55
CA GLY A 544 4.54 -2.24 -21.51
C GLY A 544 4.45 -1.58 -22.87
N GLY A 545 3.32 -1.75 -23.55
CA GLY A 545 3.00 -1.07 -24.81
C GLY A 545 1.79 -0.17 -24.61
N PHE A 546 1.30 0.38 -25.73
CA PHE A 546 0.09 1.20 -25.73
C PHE A 546 -0.85 0.79 -26.86
N VAL A 547 -2.15 0.80 -26.59
CA VAL A 547 -3.20 0.74 -27.61
C VAL A 547 -3.80 2.13 -27.74
N GLY A 548 -3.61 2.75 -28.91
CA GLY A 548 -4.12 4.08 -29.21
C GLY A 548 -5.61 4.11 -29.57
N SER A 549 -6.34 5.09 -29.04
CA SER A 549 -7.70 5.42 -29.42
C SER A 549 -7.83 6.94 -29.63
N GLY A 550 -8.21 7.36 -30.83
CA GLY A 550 -8.43 8.78 -31.11
C GLY A 550 -9.68 9.30 -30.39
N VAL A 551 -9.57 10.45 -29.75
CA VAL A 551 -10.68 11.15 -29.10
C VAL A 551 -10.75 12.59 -29.59
N ASN A 552 -11.90 13.24 -29.44
CA ASN A 552 -12.04 14.65 -29.76
C ASN A 552 -12.55 15.36 -28.52
N MET A 553 -11.64 15.99 -27.79
CA MET A 553 -11.95 16.79 -26.62
C MET A 553 -11.97 18.26 -27.02
N ALA A 554 -13.02 18.67 -27.74
CA ALA A 554 -13.19 20.04 -28.24
C ALA A 554 -12.94 21.10 -27.14
N GLY A 555 -11.79 21.79 -27.19
CA GLY A 555 -11.44 22.77 -26.18
C GLY A 555 -10.08 23.46 -26.38
N SER A 556 -9.99 24.71 -25.91
CA SER A 556 -8.75 25.50 -25.84
C SER A 556 -8.36 25.81 -24.39
N PHE A 557 -8.59 24.85 -23.49
CA PHE A 557 -8.32 24.98 -22.06
C PHE A 557 -6.83 25.28 -21.82
N LEU A 558 -6.53 25.96 -20.70
CA LEU A 558 -5.17 26.39 -20.35
C LEU A 558 -4.30 25.22 -19.91
N GLY A 559 -4.93 24.19 -19.33
CA GLY A 559 -4.25 22.99 -18.89
C GLY A 559 -5.26 21.89 -18.56
N VAL A 560 -4.73 20.71 -18.27
CA VAL A 560 -5.49 19.53 -17.90
C VAL A 560 -4.71 18.79 -16.82
N THR A 561 -5.41 18.25 -15.83
CA THR A 561 -4.84 17.45 -14.75
C THR A 561 -5.68 16.19 -14.59
N ALA A 562 -5.00 15.04 -14.50
CA ALA A 562 -5.63 13.77 -14.21
C ALA A 562 -5.71 13.53 -12.69
N GLY A 563 -6.68 12.74 -12.27
CA GLY A 563 -6.78 12.25 -10.90
C GLY A 563 -8.17 11.67 -10.64
N ASP A 564 -8.29 10.71 -9.73
CA ASP A 564 -9.56 10.12 -9.33
C ASP A 564 -10.41 11.08 -8.47
N TYR A 565 -10.96 12.12 -9.11
CA TYR A 565 -11.72 13.19 -8.46
C TYR A 565 -13.07 12.73 -7.88
N ASP A 566 -13.55 11.54 -8.23
CA ASP A 566 -14.80 10.98 -7.72
C ASP A 566 -14.67 9.65 -6.94
N GLY A 567 -13.43 9.15 -6.79
CA GLY A 567 -13.07 8.00 -5.95
C GLY A 567 -13.46 6.65 -6.56
N ASN A 568 -13.56 6.56 -7.88
CA ASN A 568 -14.04 5.36 -8.59
C ASN A 568 -12.93 4.40 -9.02
N GLY A 569 -11.66 4.75 -8.80
CA GLY A 569 -10.48 4.00 -9.20
C GLY A 569 -10.10 4.20 -10.67
N ARG A 570 -10.68 5.18 -11.36
CA ARG A 570 -10.23 5.70 -12.65
C ARG A 570 -9.87 7.16 -12.48
N ASP A 571 -8.81 7.58 -13.15
CA ASP A 571 -8.47 8.99 -13.22
C ASP A 571 -9.46 9.74 -14.11
N ASP A 572 -10.06 10.77 -13.54
CA ASP A 572 -10.87 11.76 -14.21
C ASP A 572 -9.98 12.90 -14.77
N LEU A 573 -10.52 13.76 -15.63
CA LEU A 573 -9.80 14.92 -16.17
C LEU A 573 -10.41 16.24 -15.72
N LEU A 574 -9.61 17.07 -15.04
CA LEU A 574 -9.95 18.45 -14.73
C LEU A 574 -9.27 19.39 -15.73
N PHE A 575 -10.08 20.04 -16.56
CA PHE A 575 -9.66 21.07 -17.50
C PHE A 575 -9.71 22.45 -16.86
N HIS A 576 -8.57 23.14 -16.87
CA HIS A 576 -8.43 24.49 -16.32
C HIS A 576 -8.84 25.53 -17.36
N GLY A 577 -9.84 26.33 -17.02
CA GLY A 577 -10.35 27.42 -17.83
C GLY A 577 -9.42 28.63 -17.89
N ASP A 578 -9.80 29.62 -18.68
CA ASP A 578 -9.21 30.97 -18.66
C ASP A 578 -10.19 31.93 -17.93
N PRO A 579 -9.84 33.20 -17.68
CA PRO A 579 -10.78 34.13 -17.02
C PRO A 579 -12.14 34.28 -17.71
N GLU A 580 -12.29 33.87 -18.96
CA GLU A 580 -13.53 33.89 -19.75
C GLU A 580 -14.26 32.52 -19.79
N ARG A 581 -13.63 31.44 -19.31
CA ARG A 581 -14.15 30.06 -19.31
C ARG A 581 -14.01 29.41 -17.95
N ARG A 582 -15.08 28.77 -17.48
CA ARG A 582 -15.03 27.96 -16.25
C ARG A 582 -14.27 26.65 -16.47
N ASP A 583 -13.64 26.17 -15.41
CA ASP A 583 -13.06 24.83 -15.33
C ASP A 583 -14.11 23.76 -15.62
N ARG A 584 -13.68 22.62 -16.17
CA ARG A 584 -14.56 21.49 -16.49
C ARG A 584 -13.98 20.18 -16.01
N LEU A 585 -14.83 19.35 -15.42
CA LEU A 585 -14.50 17.98 -15.03
C LEU A 585 -15.12 17.00 -16.03
N TRP A 586 -14.29 16.12 -16.60
CA TRP A 586 -14.69 14.99 -17.41
C TRP A 586 -14.46 13.72 -16.60
N ARG A 587 -15.53 12.93 -16.41
CA ARG A 587 -15.48 11.70 -15.61
C ARG A 587 -15.52 10.44 -16.47
N PHE A 588 -14.77 9.40 -16.09
CA PHE A 588 -14.69 8.13 -16.82
C PHE A 588 -15.57 7.02 -16.24
#